data_AF-G7CL06-F1
#
_entry.id   AF-G7CL06-F1
#
_cell.length_a   1.000
_cell.length_b   1.000
_cell.length_c   1.000
_cell.angle_alpha   90.00
_cell.angle_beta   90.00
_cell.angle_gamma   90.00
#
_symmetry.space_group_name_H-M   'P 1'
#
loop_
_entity.id
_entity.type
_entity.pdbx_description
1 polymer ?
#
loop_
_entity_poly.entity_id
_entity_poly.type
_entity_poly.pdbx_seq_one_letter_code
_entity_poly.pdbx_strand_id
1 'polypeptide(L)'
;MEATDVPWVTIVWDDPVNLMTYVTYVFQKLFGYSEAHATKLMLQVHHEGKAVVSSGSREAMEADVSRLHAAGLWATMQQDR
;
A
#
# COMPACT_ATOMS: atom_id res chain seq x y z
N MET A 1 12.74 8.42 27.74
CA MET A 1 11.95 8.88 26.58
C MET A 1 12.43 8.05 25.41
N GLU A 2 11.71 6.97 25.07
CA GLU A 2 12.00 6.23 23.85
C GLU A 2 11.78 7.18 22.68
N ALA A 3 12.75 7.24 21.76
CA ALA A 3 12.52 7.84 20.46
C ALA A 3 11.35 7.05 19.86
N THR A 4 10.20 7.69 19.68
CA THR A 4 9.11 7.14 18.86
C THR A 4 9.70 6.89 17.49
N ASP A 5 10.08 5.64 17.24
CA ASP A 5 10.67 5.24 15.97
C ASP A 5 9.64 5.54 14.90
N VAL A 6 9.97 6.49 14.04
CA VAL A 6 9.06 6.99 13.03
C VAL A 6 8.68 5.81 12.13
N PRO A 7 7.39 5.46 12.00
CA PRO A 7 7.00 4.25 11.31
C PRO A 7 7.40 4.30 9.83
N TRP A 8 7.72 3.14 9.28
CA TRP A 8 7.84 2.99 7.83
C TRP A 8 6.44 2.80 7.24
N VAL A 9 6.25 3.28 6.02
CA VAL A 9 4.98 3.15 5.28
C VAL A 9 5.21 2.46 3.94
N THR A 10 4.26 1.61 3.55
CA THR A 10 4.17 1.05 2.19
C THR A 10 3.26 1.92 1.36
N ILE A 11 3.75 2.35 0.20
CA ILE A 11 3.05 3.23 -0.74
C ILE A 11 2.80 2.46 -2.02
N VAL A 12 1.56 2.47 -2.50
CA VAL A 12 1.18 1.98 -3.83
C VAL A 12 1.00 3.16 -4.76
N TRP A 13 1.52 3.04 -5.98
CA TRP A 13 1.50 4.09 -7.01
C TRP A 13 0.49 3.74 -8.10
N ASP A 14 -0.07 4.78 -8.73
CA ASP A 14 -0.96 4.60 -9.87
C ASP A 14 -0.19 4.04 -11.07
N ASP A 15 -0.81 3.12 -11.80
CA ASP A 15 -0.23 2.49 -12.97
C ASP A 15 -1.28 2.30 -14.07
N PRO A 16 -0.89 2.36 -15.36
CA PRO A 16 -1.84 2.25 -16.48
C PRO A 16 -2.22 0.80 -16.82
N VAL A 17 -1.69 -0.20 -16.11
CA VAL A 17 -1.79 -1.61 -16.47
C VAL A 17 -2.93 -2.29 -15.69
N ASN A 18 -3.05 -2.00 -14.40
CA ASN A 18 -3.97 -2.68 -13.51
C ASN A 18 -5.36 -2.01 -13.47
N LEU A 19 -6.41 -2.83 -13.49
CA LEU A 19 -7.79 -2.35 -13.32
C LEU A 19 -8.05 -1.96 -11.85
N MET A 20 -8.87 -0.93 -11.64
CA MET A 20 -9.34 -0.51 -10.31
C MET A 20 -9.91 -1.66 -9.46
N THR A 21 -10.69 -2.55 -10.09
CA THR A 21 -11.27 -3.71 -9.43
C THR A 21 -10.21 -4.71 -8.97
N TYR A 22 -9.13 -4.87 -9.75
CA TYR A 22 -8.00 -5.71 -9.40
C TYR A 22 -7.18 -5.11 -8.25
N VAL A 23 -6.87 -3.81 -8.30
CA VAL A 23 -6.18 -3.10 -7.21
C VAL A 23 -6.96 -3.25 -5.90
N THR A 24 -8.28 -3.03 -5.95
CA THR A 24 -9.19 -3.20 -4.79
C THR A 24 -9.14 -4.63 -4.25
N TYR A 25 -9.17 -5.65 -5.13
CA TYR A 25 -9.06 -7.05 -4.73
C TYR A 25 -7.72 -7.36 -4.06
N VAL A 26 -6.60 -6.85 -4.60
CA VAL A 26 -5.27 -7.05 -4.01
C VAL A 26 -5.20 -6.45 -2.62
N PHE A 27 -5.78 -5.26 -2.39
CA PHE A 27 -5.81 -4.65 -1.06
C PHE A 27 -6.60 -5.48 -0.05
N GLN A 28 -7.75 -6.03 -0.45
CA GLN A 28 -8.52 -6.95 0.40
C GLN A 28 -7.71 -8.22 0.70
N LYS A 29 -7.10 -8.83 -0.33
CA LYS A 29 -6.38 -10.10 -0.19
C LYS A 29 -5.09 -10.00 0.63
N LEU A 30 -4.32 -8.93 0.45
CA LEU A 30 -3.01 -8.80 1.09
C LEU A 30 -3.09 -8.21 2.49
N PHE A 31 -4.01 -7.27 2.72
CA PHE A 31 -4.12 -6.52 3.98
C PHE A 31 -5.38 -6.85 4.80
N GLY A 32 -6.28 -7.67 4.26
CA GLY A 32 -7.52 -8.03 4.95
C GLY A 32 -8.52 -6.87 5.07
N TYR A 33 -8.36 -5.82 4.27
CA TYR A 33 -9.27 -4.67 4.29
C TYR A 33 -10.67 -5.04 3.81
N SER A 34 -11.67 -4.36 4.38
CA SER A 34 -13.02 -4.43 3.84
C SER A 34 -13.05 -3.85 2.43
N GLU A 35 -14.01 -4.28 1.61
CA GLU A 35 -14.23 -3.74 0.26
C GLU A 35 -14.28 -2.22 0.27
N ALA A 36 -15.06 -1.62 1.17
CA ALA A 36 -15.19 -0.16 1.29
C ALA A 36 -13.85 0.54 1.56
N HIS A 37 -13.00 -0.02 2.44
CA HIS A 37 -11.69 0.57 2.72
C HIS A 37 -10.72 0.38 1.54
N ALA A 38 -10.71 -0.80 0.93
CA ALA A 38 -9.89 -1.09 -0.24
C ALA A 38 -10.28 -0.20 -1.43
N THR A 39 -11.58 0.03 -1.67
CA THR A 39 -12.07 0.94 -2.71
C THR A 39 -11.62 2.37 -2.45
N LYS A 40 -11.67 2.83 -1.19
CA LYS A 40 -11.19 4.17 -0.83
C LYS A 40 -9.70 4.35 -1.14
N LEU A 41 -8.86 3.38 -0.75
CA LEU A 41 -7.42 3.42 -1.04
C LEU A 41 -7.15 3.35 -2.54
N MET A 42 -7.88 2.51 -3.28
CA MET A 42 -7.75 2.43 -4.73
C MET A 42 -8.11 3.77 -5.40
N LEU A 43 -9.21 4.41 -4.99
CA LEU A 43 -9.59 5.73 -5.51
C LEU A 43 -8.53 6.78 -5.18
N GLN A 44 -7.89 6.67 -4.01
CA GLN A 44 -6.78 7.55 -3.65
C GLN A 44 -5.58 7.34 -4.58
N VAL A 45 -5.20 6.08 -4.86
CA VAL A 45 -4.17 5.77 -5.87
C VAL A 45 -4.52 6.43 -7.20
N HIS A 46 -5.75 6.24 -7.69
CA HIS A 46 -6.17 6.74 -8.99
C HIS A 46 -6.20 8.28 -9.09
N HIS A 47 -6.69 8.97 -8.06
CA HIS A 47 -6.85 10.43 -8.10
C HIS A 47 -5.60 11.19 -7.66
N GLU A 48 -4.84 10.66 -6.70
CA GLU A 48 -3.69 11.33 -6.09
C GLU A 48 -2.34 10.78 -6.60
N GLY A 49 -2.38 9.75 -7.46
CA GLY A 49 -1.20 9.08 -8.01
C GLY A 49 -0.55 8.09 -7.05
N LYS A 50 -0.98 8.04 -5.78
CA LYS A 50 -0.46 7.13 -4.76
C LYS A 50 -1.37 7.01 -3.54
N ALA A 51 -1.20 5.95 -2.76
CA ALA A 51 -1.79 5.82 -1.43
C ALA A 51 -0.85 5.08 -0.47
N VAL A 52 -0.87 5.46 0.82
CA VAL A 52 -0.26 4.65 1.88
C VAL A 52 -1.21 3.50 2.20
N VAL A 53 -0.72 2.26 2.10
CA VAL A 53 -1.55 1.05 2.28
C VAL A 53 -1.24 0.29 3.55
N SER A 54 -0.06 0.44 4.15
CA SER A 54 0.30 -0.11 5.45
C SER A 54 1.40 0.72 6.13
N SER A 55 1.53 0.59 7.45
CA SER A 55 2.58 1.23 8.26
C SER A 55 3.10 0.28 9.34
N GLY A 56 4.40 0.30 9.64
CA GLY A 56 4.98 -0.56 10.66
C GLY A 56 6.51 -0.51 10.72
N SER A 57 7.12 -1.62 11.15
CA SER A 57 8.59 -1.78 11.09
C SER A 57 9.06 -1.81 9.64
N ARG A 58 10.34 -1.51 9.42
CA ARG A 58 10.94 -1.56 8.08
C ARG A 58 10.78 -2.93 7.45
N GLU A 59 11.04 -4.00 8.20
CA GLU A 59 10.96 -5.39 7.73
C GLU A 59 9.54 -5.76 7.30
N ALA A 60 8.52 -5.28 8.03
CA ALA A 60 7.13 -5.49 7.65
C ALA A 60 6.79 -4.78 6.33
N MET A 61 7.28 -3.54 6.14
CA MET A 61 7.04 -2.80 4.90
C MET A 61 7.81 -3.40 3.71
N GLU A 62 9.03 -3.91 3.92
CA GLU A 62 9.79 -4.65 2.89
C GLU A 62 9.03 -5.90 2.42
N ALA A 63 8.40 -6.62 3.35
CA ALA A 63 7.57 -7.78 3.03
C ALA A 63 6.31 -7.38 2.25
N ASP A 64 5.63 -6.31 2.64
CA ASP A 64 4.43 -5.82 1.96
C ASP A 64 4.74 -5.33 0.53
N VAL A 65 5.82 -4.57 0.32
CA VAL A 65 6.29 -4.17 -1.01
C VAL A 65 6.54 -5.41 -1.89
N SER A 66 7.22 -6.42 -1.35
CA SER A 66 7.50 -7.66 -2.07
C SER A 66 6.20 -8.39 -2.49
N ARG A 67 5.20 -8.45 -1.60
CA ARG A 67 3.89 -9.06 -1.88
C ARG A 67 3.10 -8.28 -2.93
N LEU A 68 3.17 -6.95 -2.91
CA LEU A 68 2.53 -6.08 -3.89
C LEU A 68 3.17 -6.22 -5.28
N HIS A 69 4.50 -6.24 -5.36
CA HIS A 69 5.22 -6.50 -6.61
C HIS A 69 4.90 -7.88 -7.19
N ALA A 70 4.81 -8.90 -6.34
CA ALA A 70 4.39 -10.23 -6.76
C ALA A 70 2.93 -10.28 -7.27
N ALA A 71 2.08 -9.35 -6.81
CA ALA A 71 0.72 -9.14 -7.31
C ALA A 71 0.65 -8.23 -8.55
N GLY A 72 1.79 -7.71 -9.03
CA GLY A 72 1.87 -6.84 -10.21
C GLY A 72 1.58 -5.36 -9.94
N LEU A 73 1.50 -4.93 -8.67
CA LEU A 73 1.32 -3.53 -8.31
C LEU A 73 2.66 -2.84 -8.09
N TRP A 74 2.78 -1.59 -8.54
CA TRP A 74 3.94 -0.77 -8.23
C TRP A 74 3.84 -0.24 -6.79
N ALA A 75 4.82 -0.62 -5.97
CA ALA A 75 4.91 -0.17 -4.58
C ALA A 75 6.33 0.24 -4.19
N THR A 76 6.44 1.12 -3.20
CA THR A 76 7.69 1.52 -2.54
C THR A 76 7.48 1.61 -1.03
N MET A 77 8.55 1.68 -0.25
CA MET A 77 8.46 2.03 1.18
C MET A 77 9.29 3.27 1.51
N GLN A 78 8.90 4.01 2.53
CA GLN A 78 9.66 5.14 3.05
C GLN A 78 9.47 5.29 4.57
N GLN A 79 10.38 5.99 5.23
CA GLN A 79 10.21 6.42 6.61
C GLN A 79 9.32 7.68 6.64
N ASP A 80 8.29 7.69 7.49
CA ASP A 80 7.26 8.73 7.54
C ASP A 80 7.73 10.01 8.28
N ARG A 81 8.62 10.79 7.66
CA ARG A 81 9.26 11.97 8.27
C ARG A 81 8.42 13.25 8.22
#